data_AF-A0AA86TCU1-F1
#
_entry.id   AF-A0AA86TCU1-F1
#
_cell.length_a   1.000
_cell.length_b   1.000
_cell.length_c   1.000
_cell.angle_alpha   90.00
_cell.angle_beta   90.00
_cell.angle_gamma   90.00
#
_symmetry.space_group_name_H-M   'P 1'
#
loop_
_entity.id
_entity.type
_entity.pdbx_description
1 polymer ?
#
loop_
_entity_poly.entity_id
_entity_poly.type
_entity_poly.pdbx_seq_one_letter_code
_entity_poly.pdbx_strand_id
1 'polypeptide(L)'
;MTFYVSAKEIKKLVAVSPTTAPADTIAGRRISNRTAVALGIVLLLGFVRVAVLVVKSSAACSTFDCVGSTFFGGGDANLKLREELTRALIEANDGKNANEGEAMSFNELIKVLASKQDLTAFAFKIKATLSRMEREVQSARKKESLNWHIASHGVPKGLHCLCLKLAEEYAVNAMARSRLPSPQYVSRLVDPTLHHIVLLTDNVLAASVVVASTVENSANPERLVFHVVTDKKTYTPMHTWFAINSLNSAVVEVKGLHHYDWSKEVNDGVIEMLETNDLIWKHYYNNYKEKELDHNEDDNRYLETLRPSSLSLLNHLRLYIPELFPDLNKIVLLDDDVVVQKDISFLWELDLNGKVSGSVFKWCENSCCPGNKYVNFLNFSHPIISSNFDGDRCAWLFGVNIFDLEAWRRSDITKTYHHWLKLNVMSGFTFWNPGVRAPALIAFEGEVLPIDSSWLVTDLGYRHRSEEEISSSLERVEGAAVVHFNGPAKPWLEIGLPEGRTLWNRYVNFSDKFIRKCRIIE
;
A
#
# COMPACT_ATOMS: atom_id res chain seq x y z
N MET A 1 -11.85 28.27 6.45
CA MET A 1 -12.38 28.33 5.08
C MET A 1 -13.70 27.56 5.02
N THR A 2 -14.80 28.26 4.78
CA THR A 2 -16.14 27.70 4.60
C THR A 2 -16.42 27.62 3.10
N PHE A 3 -16.69 26.43 2.55
CA PHE A 3 -17.08 26.28 1.14
C PHE A 3 -18.56 25.91 1.04
N TYR A 4 -19.34 26.80 0.42
CA TYR A 4 -20.68 26.52 -0.09
C TYR A 4 -20.56 25.89 -1.48
N VAL A 5 -21.22 24.76 -1.72
CA VAL A 5 -21.41 24.21 -3.06
C VAL A 5 -22.85 24.44 -3.50
N SER A 6 -23.01 25.28 -4.53
CA SER A 6 -24.27 25.56 -5.19
C SER A 6 -24.65 24.39 -6.11
N ALA A 7 -25.88 23.90 -5.98
CA ALA A 7 -26.44 22.86 -6.83
C ALA A 7 -27.24 23.48 -7.98
N LYS A 8 -26.81 23.23 -9.22
CA LYS A 8 -27.71 23.31 -10.39
C LYS A 8 -27.37 22.27 -11.45
N GLU A 9 -28.42 21.51 -11.78
CA GLU A 9 -28.73 20.83 -13.04
C GLU A 9 -27.98 19.52 -13.40
N ILE A 10 -28.61 18.39 -13.07
CA ILE A 10 -28.44 17.11 -13.75
C ILE A 10 -29.76 16.78 -14.47
N LYS A 11 -29.74 16.76 -15.81
CA LYS A 11 -30.83 16.22 -16.63
C LYS A 11 -30.76 14.68 -16.64
N LYS A 12 -31.90 14.05 -16.30
CA LYS A 12 -32.15 12.60 -16.38
C LYS A 12 -32.02 12.09 -17.82
N LEU A 13 -31.22 11.06 -18.04
CA LEU A 13 -31.34 10.17 -19.20
C LEU A 13 -31.98 8.86 -18.74
N VAL A 14 -33.13 8.55 -19.33
CA VAL A 14 -33.93 7.34 -19.11
C VAL A 14 -33.40 6.23 -20.03
N ALA A 15 -33.10 5.06 -19.47
CA ALA A 15 -32.75 3.87 -20.24
C ALA A 15 -34.01 3.21 -20.82
N VAL A 16 -33.96 2.87 -22.12
CA VAL A 16 -35.01 2.13 -22.84
C VAL A 16 -34.62 0.65 -22.89
N SER A 17 -35.53 -0.23 -22.45
CA SER A 17 -35.40 -1.68 -22.54
C SER A 17 -35.71 -2.20 -23.96
N PRO A 18 -35.03 -3.24 -24.49
CA PRO A 18 -35.42 -3.84 -25.76
C PRO A 18 -36.48 -4.93 -25.59
N THR A 19 -37.50 -4.82 -26.44
CA THR A 19 -38.59 -5.77 -26.69
C THR A 19 -38.12 -7.04 -27.42
N THR A 20 -38.65 -8.19 -27.03
CA THR A 20 -38.53 -9.49 -27.68
C THR A 20 -39.51 -9.67 -28.83
N ALA A 21 -39.07 -10.23 -29.97
CA ALA A 21 -39.90 -10.79 -31.04
C ALA A 21 -39.12 -11.92 -31.79
N PRO A 22 -39.80 -12.85 -32.49
CA PRO A 22 -39.54 -14.28 -32.41
C PRO A 22 -38.61 -14.87 -33.48
N ALA A 23 -38.20 -16.11 -33.22
CA ALA A 23 -37.27 -16.90 -34.01
C ALA A 23 -37.93 -17.53 -35.26
N ASP A 24 -37.26 -17.39 -36.40
CA ASP A 24 -37.48 -18.21 -37.59
C ASP A 24 -36.31 -19.18 -37.80
N THR A 25 -36.68 -20.45 -37.95
CA THR A 25 -35.82 -21.59 -38.26
C THR A 25 -35.40 -21.63 -39.72
N ILE A 26 -34.09 -21.70 -39.99
CA ILE A 26 -33.55 -22.28 -41.23
C ILE A 26 -32.44 -23.27 -40.87
N ALA A 27 -32.68 -24.54 -41.19
CA ALA A 27 -31.73 -25.63 -41.01
C ALA A 27 -30.69 -25.63 -42.16
N GLY A 28 -29.41 -25.55 -41.80
CA GLY A 28 -28.26 -25.71 -42.71
C GLY A 28 -27.08 -26.36 -42.00
N ARG A 29 -26.84 -27.65 -42.32
CA ARG A 29 -25.70 -28.54 -42.02
C ARG A 29 -24.61 -28.04 -41.02
N ARG A 30 -24.61 -28.61 -39.81
CA ARG A 30 -23.50 -28.54 -38.83
C ARG A 30 -22.35 -29.50 -39.21
N ILE A 31 -21.19 -28.94 -39.52
CA ILE A 31 -19.89 -29.60 -39.29
C ILE A 31 -19.36 -29.07 -37.96
N SER A 32 -18.83 -29.96 -37.11
CA SER A 32 -18.47 -29.70 -35.71
C SER A 32 -17.39 -28.62 -35.57
N ASN A 33 -17.78 -27.41 -35.17
CA ASN A 33 -16.91 -26.25 -34.96
C ASN A 33 -16.08 -26.30 -33.65
N ARG A 34 -16.20 -27.36 -32.86
CA ARG A 34 -15.50 -27.46 -31.55
C ARG A 34 -14.06 -27.94 -31.67
N THR A 35 -13.75 -28.77 -32.65
CA THR A 35 -12.38 -29.30 -32.85
C THR A 35 -11.45 -28.28 -33.52
N ALA A 36 -11.95 -27.44 -34.44
CA ALA A 36 -11.14 -26.41 -35.09
C ALA A 36 -10.75 -25.26 -34.16
N VAL A 37 -11.66 -24.85 -33.26
CA VAL A 37 -11.39 -23.81 -32.24
C VAL A 37 -10.43 -24.35 -31.19
N ALA A 38 -10.59 -25.61 -30.75
CA ALA A 38 -9.65 -26.24 -29.82
C ALA A 38 -8.25 -26.39 -30.44
N LEU A 39 -8.14 -26.78 -31.71
CA LEU A 39 -6.85 -26.86 -32.41
C LEU A 39 -6.19 -25.48 -32.55
N GLY A 40 -6.98 -24.44 -32.84
CA GLY A 40 -6.49 -23.06 -32.93
C GLY A 40 -5.93 -22.55 -31.60
N ILE A 41 -6.61 -22.83 -30.49
CA ILE A 41 -6.16 -22.46 -29.14
C ILE A 41 -4.89 -23.23 -28.76
N VAL A 42 -4.81 -24.52 -29.05
CA VAL A 42 -3.63 -25.35 -28.77
C VAL A 42 -2.42 -24.89 -29.59
N LEU A 43 -2.60 -24.53 -30.86
CA LEU A 43 -1.54 -24.00 -31.72
C LEU A 43 -1.06 -22.62 -31.26
N LEU A 44 -1.97 -21.73 -30.83
CA LEU A 44 -1.64 -20.43 -30.24
C LEU A 44 -0.86 -20.57 -28.93
N LEU A 45 -1.29 -21.47 -28.04
CA LEU A 45 -0.58 -21.76 -26.79
C LEU A 45 0.80 -22.40 -27.04
N GLY A 46 0.90 -23.26 -28.05
CA GLY A 46 2.18 -23.82 -28.50
C GLY A 46 3.14 -22.75 -29.00
N PHE A 47 2.65 -21.82 -29.83
CA PHE A 47 3.47 -20.73 -30.39
C PHE A 47 3.92 -19.74 -29.30
N VAL A 48 3.04 -19.40 -28.36
CA VAL A 48 3.38 -18.53 -27.22
C VAL A 48 4.40 -19.22 -26.29
N ARG A 49 4.25 -20.52 -26.02
CA ARG A 49 5.25 -21.28 -25.23
C ARG A 49 6.61 -21.33 -25.91
N VAL A 50 6.66 -21.53 -27.23
CA VAL A 50 7.92 -21.52 -27.98
C VAL A 50 8.54 -20.12 -27.98
N ALA A 51 7.74 -19.06 -28.18
CA ALA A 51 8.23 -17.69 -28.11
C ALA A 51 8.79 -17.32 -26.72
N VAL A 52 8.11 -17.74 -25.64
CA VAL A 52 8.57 -17.52 -24.26
C VAL A 52 9.83 -18.34 -23.96
N LEU A 53 9.95 -19.57 -24.46
CA LEU A 53 11.16 -20.39 -24.33
C LEU A 53 12.34 -19.79 -25.09
N VAL A 54 12.11 -19.20 -26.26
CA VAL A 54 13.12 -18.50 -27.07
C VAL A 54 13.56 -17.18 -26.41
N VAL A 55 12.65 -16.48 -25.73
CA VAL A 55 12.97 -15.26 -24.97
C VAL A 55 13.66 -15.59 -23.63
N LYS A 56 13.28 -16.69 -22.96
CA LYS A 56 13.97 -17.16 -21.75
C LYS A 56 15.36 -17.71 -22.05
N SER A 57 15.56 -18.34 -23.21
CA SER A 57 16.90 -18.81 -23.61
C SER A 57 17.83 -17.68 -24.02
N SER A 58 17.32 -16.54 -24.51
CA SER A 58 18.15 -15.35 -24.76
C SER A 58 18.47 -14.54 -23.50
N ALA A 59 17.72 -14.72 -22.41
CA ALA A 59 17.96 -14.05 -21.13
C ALA A 59 18.93 -14.81 -20.18
N ALA A 60 19.32 -16.05 -20.50
CA ALA A 60 20.11 -16.94 -19.63
C ALA A 60 21.54 -17.25 -20.11
N CYS A 61 22.12 -16.43 -21.01
CA CYS A 61 23.50 -16.62 -21.48
C CYS A 61 24.36 -15.39 -21.16
N SER A 62 24.96 -15.40 -19.97
CA SER A 62 26.03 -14.48 -19.59
C SER A 62 27.22 -15.25 -19.01
N THR A 63 27.73 -16.24 -19.75
CA THR A 63 29.11 -16.73 -19.68
C THR A 63 29.32 -17.78 -20.79
N PHE A 64 30.53 -17.84 -21.34
CA PHE A 64 30.94 -18.76 -22.41
C PHE A 64 30.48 -20.22 -22.17
N ASP A 65 30.12 -20.89 -23.28
CA ASP A 65 29.60 -22.26 -23.43
C ASP A 65 28.11 -22.50 -23.13
N CYS A 66 27.29 -22.35 -24.17
CA CYS A 66 26.05 -23.11 -24.32
C CYS A 66 26.08 -23.87 -25.65
N VAL A 67 26.47 -25.14 -25.57
CA VAL A 67 26.37 -26.14 -26.64
C VAL A 67 24.89 -26.31 -27.00
N GLY A 68 24.56 -26.01 -28.25
CA GLY A 68 23.20 -26.02 -28.76
C GLY A 68 22.62 -27.44 -28.87
N SER A 69 21.60 -27.72 -28.07
CA SER A 69 20.69 -28.84 -28.31
C SER A 69 19.73 -28.47 -29.44
N THR A 70 20.01 -29.03 -30.61
CA THR A 70 19.23 -28.99 -31.84
C THR A 70 17.79 -29.48 -31.66
N PHE A 71 16.81 -28.59 -31.78
CA PHE A 71 15.39 -28.95 -31.96
C PHE A 71 14.70 -28.22 -33.13
N PHE A 72 15.46 -27.62 -34.04
CA PHE A 72 14.97 -27.17 -35.35
C PHE A 72 15.96 -27.57 -36.44
N GLY A 73 15.82 -28.79 -36.95
CA GLY A 73 16.47 -29.20 -38.19
C GLY A 73 15.75 -28.57 -39.38
N GLY A 74 16.23 -27.40 -39.82
CA GLY A 74 15.85 -26.77 -41.09
C GLY A 74 17.11 -26.26 -41.78
N GLY A 75 17.31 -26.64 -43.05
CA GLY A 75 18.60 -26.53 -43.77
C GLY A 75 19.24 -25.14 -43.87
N ASP A 76 20.48 -25.11 -44.37
CA ASP A 76 21.43 -23.97 -44.44
C ASP A 76 20.84 -22.60 -44.82
N ALA A 77 19.79 -22.57 -45.65
CA ALA A 77 19.11 -21.33 -46.04
C ALA A 77 18.45 -20.60 -44.85
N ASN A 78 17.98 -21.32 -43.84
CA ASN A 78 17.30 -20.76 -42.66
C ASN A 78 18.28 -20.15 -41.66
N LEU A 79 19.50 -20.71 -41.60
CA LEU A 79 20.60 -20.22 -40.76
C LEU A 79 21.16 -18.91 -41.33
N LYS A 80 21.35 -18.86 -42.65
CA LYS A 80 21.78 -17.66 -43.38
C LYS A 80 20.79 -16.50 -43.28
N LEU A 81 19.49 -16.79 -43.38
CA LEU A 81 18.42 -15.79 -43.21
C LEU A 81 18.41 -15.19 -41.78
N ARG A 82 18.63 -16.03 -40.76
CA ARG A 82 18.68 -15.59 -39.37
C ARG A 82 19.87 -14.66 -39.12
N GLU A 83 21.04 -14.97 -39.66
CA GLU A 83 22.23 -14.12 -39.56
C GLU A 83 22.05 -12.79 -40.29
N GLU A 84 21.49 -12.79 -41.49
CA GLU A 84 21.21 -11.56 -42.26
C GLU A 84 20.16 -10.66 -41.57
N LEU A 85 19.10 -11.25 -41.01
CA LEU A 85 18.10 -10.49 -40.24
C LEU A 85 18.68 -9.89 -38.96
N THR A 86 19.53 -10.67 -38.26
CA THR A 86 20.21 -10.20 -37.04
C THR A 86 21.15 -9.03 -37.36
N ARG A 87 21.90 -9.12 -38.47
CA ARG A 87 22.75 -8.03 -38.95
C ARG A 87 21.95 -6.78 -39.30
N ALA A 88 20.86 -6.92 -40.04
CA ALA A 88 19.98 -5.80 -40.41
C ALA A 88 19.34 -5.11 -39.19
N LEU A 89 18.99 -5.87 -38.14
CA LEU A 89 18.49 -5.30 -36.88
C LEU A 89 19.58 -4.53 -36.11
N ILE A 90 20.84 -5.00 -36.14
CA ILE A 90 21.99 -4.31 -35.53
C ILE A 90 22.34 -3.04 -36.32
N GLU A 91 22.36 -3.09 -37.65
CA GLU A 91 22.60 -1.92 -38.51
C GLU A 91 21.50 -0.86 -38.36
N ALA A 92 20.25 -1.30 -38.21
CA ALA A 92 19.15 -0.41 -37.82
C ALA A 92 19.31 0.17 -36.40
N ASN A 93 20.21 -0.40 -35.58
CA ASN A 93 20.55 0.09 -34.26
C ASN A 93 21.57 1.24 -34.25
N ASP A 94 22.57 1.16 -35.13
CA ASP A 94 23.64 2.16 -35.23
C ASP A 94 23.28 3.38 -36.10
N GLY A 95 22.24 3.27 -36.93
CA GLY A 95 21.71 4.36 -37.76
C GLY A 95 21.09 5.48 -36.93
N LYS A 96 21.89 6.50 -36.57
CA LYS A 96 21.51 7.68 -35.76
C LYS A 96 20.44 8.60 -36.36
N ASN A 97 19.87 8.31 -37.53
CA ASN A 97 18.81 9.09 -38.17
C ASN A 97 18.03 8.19 -39.14
N ALA A 98 17.09 7.40 -38.63
CA ALA A 98 16.02 6.88 -39.48
C ALA A 98 14.82 7.80 -39.28
N ASN A 99 14.45 8.55 -40.32
CA ASN A 99 13.16 9.21 -40.42
C ASN A 99 12.09 8.28 -39.84
N GLU A 100 11.14 8.83 -39.07
CA GLU A 100 9.96 8.14 -38.55
C GLU A 100 9.21 7.44 -39.70
N GLY A 101 9.68 6.25 -40.08
CA GLY A 101 9.03 5.40 -41.04
C GLY A 101 7.72 4.96 -40.41
N GLU A 102 6.64 5.13 -41.16
CA GLU A 102 5.26 4.85 -40.78
C GLU A 102 5.17 3.51 -40.03
N ALA A 103 5.01 3.58 -38.71
CA ALA A 103 4.92 2.40 -37.87
C ALA A 103 3.67 1.62 -38.28
N MET A 104 3.83 0.35 -38.64
CA MET A 104 2.74 -0.44 -39.24
C MET A 104 1.97 -1.22 -38.19
N SER A 105 0.68 -1.49 -38.42
CA SER A 105 -0.08 -2.39 -37.56
C SER A 105 0.54 -3.81 -37.56
N PHE A 106 0.31 -4.60 -36.51
CA PHE A 106 0.78 -5.99 -36.45
C PHE A 106 0.36 -6.80 -37.70
N ASN A 107 -0.87 -6.57 -38.19
CA ASN A 107 -1.39 -7.22 -39.39
C ASN A 107 -0.66 -6.81 -40.68
N GLU A 108 -0.20 -5.57 -40.78
CA GLU A 108 0.64 -5.11 -41.89
C GLU A 108 2.06 -5.67 -41.80
N LEU A 109 2.59 -5.82 -40.58
CA LEU A 109 3.89 -6.44 -40.35
C LEU A 109 3.93 -7.88 -40.89
N ILE A 110 2.86 -8.64 -40.62
CA ILE A 110 2.65 -9.99 -41.15
C ILE A 110 2.53 -9.99 -42.68
N LYS A 111 1.86 -9.00 -43.27
CA LYS A 111 1.76 -8.86 -44.74
C LYS A 111 3.10 -8.55 -45.40
N VAL A 112 3.95 -7.73 -44.77
CA VAL A 112 5.30 -7.42 -45.27
C VAL A 112 6.22 -8.64 -45.12
N LEU A 113 6.07 -9.41 -44.05
CA LEU A 113 6.76 -10.70 -43.87
C LEU A 113 6.44 -11.69 -45.01
N ALA A 114 5.19 -11.67 -45.49
CA ALA A 114 4.73 -12.50 -46.59
C ALA A 114 5.16 -12.02 -47.99
N SER A 115 5.58 -10.76 -48.15
CA SER A 115 5.79 -10.14 -49.46
C SER A 115 7.21 -10.23 -50.04
N LYS A 116 8.15 -10.93 -49.37
CA LYS A 116 9.57 -11.08 -49.80
C LYS A 116 10.27 -9.73 -50.11
N GLN A 117 9.98 -8.69 -49.33
CA GLN A 117 10.66 -7.38 -49.46
C GLN A 117 12.10 -7.40 -48.89
N ASP A 118 12.87 -6.35 -49.21
CA ASP A 118 14.22 -6.08 -48.68
C ASP A 118 14.27 -6.25 -47.15
N LEU A 119 15.15 -7.17 -46.71
CA LEU A 119 15.37 -7.52 -45.30
C LEU A 119 15.76 -6.31 -44.45
N THR A 120 16.46 -5.35 -45.04
CA THR A 120 16.89 -4.12 -44.36
C THR A 120 15.69 -3.21 -44.07
N ALA A 121 14.86 -2.95 -45.08
CA ALA A 121 13.63 -2.17 -44.93
C ALA A 121 12.64 -2.85 -43.97
N PHE A 122 12.57 -4.17 -43.98
CA PHE A 122 11.78 -4.96 -43.04
C PHE A 122 12.30 -4.82 -41.59
N ALA A 123 13.61 -4.93 -41.38
CA ALA A 123 14.23 -4.75 -40.06
C ALA A 123 13.97 -3.34 -39.48
N PHE A 124 14.12 -2.29 -40.30
CA PHE A 124 13.80 -0.92 -39.89
C PHE A 124 12.32 -0.76 -39.50
N LYS A 125 11.39 -1.33 -40.27
CA LYS A 125 9.94 -1.28 -39.96
C LYS A 125 9.58 -2.06 -38.70
N ILE A 126 10.18 -3.24 -38.48
CA ILE A 126 10.02 -3.98 -37.22
C ILE A 126 10.53 -3.14 -36.05
N LYS A 127 11.73 -2.57 -36.15
CA LYS A 127 12.30 -1.76 -35.09
C LYS A 127 11.40 -0.56 -34.76
N ALA A 128 10.95 0.19 -35.76
CA ALA A 128 10.03 1.31 -35.55
C ALA A 128 8.72 0.87 -34.87
N THR A 129 8.20 -0.31 -35.24
CA THR A 129 7.00 -0.88 -34.64
C THR A 129 7.22 -1.33 -33.20
N LEU A 130 8.35 -2.00 -32.90
CA LEU A 130 8.75 -2.38 -31.55
C LEU A 130 8.92 -1.16 -30.65
N SER A 131 9.64 -0.13 -31.12
CA SER A 131 9.80 1.12 -30.37
C SER A 131 8.48 1.88 -30.17
N ARG A 132 7.50 1.75 -31.07
CA ARG A 132 6.14 2.28 -30.83
C ARG A 132 5.41 1.45 -29.78
N MET A 133 5.42 0.12 -29.90
CA MET A 133 4.77 -0.78 -28.94
C MET A 133 5.37 -0.61 -27.54
N GLU A 134 6.68 -0.44 -27.44
CA GLU A 134 7.37 -0.16 -26.18
C GLU A 134 6.89 1.17 -25.56
N ARG A 135 6.80 2.24 -26.36
CA ARG A 135 6.24 3.52 -25.92
C ARG A 135 4.78 3.41 -25.48
N GLU A 136 3.97 2.64 -26.19
CA GLU A 136 2.56 2.39 -25.82
C GLU A 136 2.46 1.62 -24.51
N VAL A 137 3.27 0.57 -24.32
CA VAL A 137 3.33 -0.21 -23.07
C VAL A 137 3.81 0.67 -21.91
N GLN A 138 4.85 1.47 -22.10
CA GLN A 138 5.32 2.42 -21.10
C GLN A 138 4.22 3.43 -20.76
N SER A 139 3.56 4.04 -21.76
CA SER A 139 2.44 4.97 -21.53
C SER A 139 1.27 4.32 -20.78
N ALA A 140 0.93 3.07 -21.09
CA ALA A 140 -0.08 2.31 -20.38
C ALA A 140 0.31 2.06 -18.91
N ARG A 141 1.55 1.64 -18.65
CA ARG A 141 2.08 1.47 -17.28
C ARG A 141 2.08 2.78 -16.48
N LYS A 142 2.43 3.91 -17.11
CA LYS A 142 2.37 5.25 -16.50
C LYS A 142 0.94 5.58 -16.03
N LYS A 143 -0.04 5.40 -16.93
CA LYS A 143 -1.47 5.64 -16.62
C LYS A 143 -1.98 4.71 -15.53
N GLU A 144 -1.58 3.45 -15.57
CA GLU A 144 -1.98 2.44 -14.59
C GLU A 144 -1.47 2.78 -13.18
N SER A 145 -0.19 3.16 -13.03
CA SER A 145 0.40 3.59 -11.75
C SER A 145 -0.31 4.82 -11.18
N LEU A 146 -0.52 5.84 -12.01
CA LEU A 146 -1.26 7.04 -11.61
C LEU A 146 -2.70 6.72 -11.17
N ASN A 147 -3.42 5.91 -11.95
CA ASN A 147 -4.79 5.53 -11.62
C ASN A 147 -4.86 4.75 -10.31
N TRP A 148 -3.90 3.88 -10.05
CA TRP A 148 -3.83 3.13 -8.79
C TRP A 148 -3.49 4.03 -7.61
N HIS A 149 -2.59 5.00 -7.79
CA HIS A 149 -2.32 6.02 -6.78
C HIS A 149 -3.59 6.83 -6.46
N ILE A 150 -4.33 7.29 -7.48
CA ILE A 150 -5.61 7.98 -7.28
C ILE A 150 -6.63 7.08 -6.57
N ALA A 151 -6.72 5.81 -6.96
CA ALA A 151 -7.62 4.86 -6.32
C ALA A 151 -7.28 4.64 -4.83
N SER A 152 -6.01 4.71 -4.44
CA SER A 152 -5.58 4.63 -3.03
C SER A 152 -6.02 5.82 -2.16
N HIS A 153 -6.36 6.97 -2.79
CA HIS A 153 -6.91 8.13 -2.09
C HIS A 153 -8.43 8.05 -1.92
N GLY A 154 -9.08 7.14 -2.64
CA GLY A 154 -10.54 7.02 -2.63
C GLY A 154 -11.04 6.48 -1.30
N VAL A 155 -12.06 7.12 -0.74
CA VAL A 155 -12.86 6.55 0.35
C VAL A 155 -14.06 5.81 -0.27
N PRO A 156 -14.20 4.49 -0.08
CA PRO A 156 -15.33 3.73 -0.59
C PRO A 156 -16.68 4.32 -0.13
N LYS A 157 -17.66 4.34 -1.03
CA LYS A 157 -19.02 4.85 -0.73
C LYS A 157 -19.65 4.16 0.48
N GLY A 158 -19.37 2.87 0.67
CA GLY A 158 -19.84 2.09 1.81
C GLY A 158 -19.28 2.61 3.14
N LEU A 159 -17.99 2.95 3.21
CA LEU A 159 -17.39 3.53 4.41
C LEU A 159 -17.94 4.93 4.70
N HIS A 160 -18.14 5.75 3.67
CA HIS A 160 -18.76 7.06 3.86
C HIS A 160 -20.20 6.95 4.38
N CYS A 161 -20.99 6.02 3.81
CA CYS A 161 -22.32 5.69 4.32
C CYS A 161 -22.28 5.25 5.78
N LEU A 162 -21.35 4.37 6.14
CA LEU A 162 -21.22 3.84 7.50
C LEU A 162 -21.00 4.98 8.50
N CYS A 163 -20.04 5.86 8.25
CA CYS A 163 -19.78 7.01 9.12
C CYS A 163 -20.99 7.93 9.25
N LEU A 164 -21.67 8.25 8.15
CA LEU A 164 -22.88 9.10 8.20
C LEU A 164 -24.02 8.45 9.00
N LYS A 165 -24.23 7.15 8.83
CA LYS A 165 -25.29 6.41 9.52
C LYS A 165 -25.03 6.25 11.02
N LEU A 166 -23.78 6.03 11.41
CA LEU A 166 -23.39 5.97 12.82
C LEU A 166 -23.44 7.35 13.49
N ALA A 167 -23.14 8.42 12.76
CA ALA A 167 -23.31 9.79 13.24
C ALA A 167 -24.80 10.15 13.44
N GLU A 168 -25.67 9.73 12.51
CA GLU A 168 -27.13 9.84 12.66
C GLU A 168 -27.61 9.06 13.90
N GLU A 169 -27.16 7.82 14.08
CA GLU A 169 -27.52 6.99 15.23
C GLU A 169 -27.10 7.63 16.56
N TYR A 170 -25.91 8.25 16.64
CA TYR A 170 -25.47 8.98 17.83
C TYR A 170 -26.44 10.11 18.24
N ALA A 171 -27.04 10.78 17.27
CA ALA A 171 -27.95 11.89 17.51
C ALA A 171 -29.29 11.41 18.10
N VAL A 172 -29.78 10.25 17.67
CA VAL A 172 -31.15 9.79 17.97
C VAL A 172 -31.23 8.64 18.98
N ASN A 173 -30.16 7.85 19.16
CA ASN A 173 -30.17 6.67 20.01
C ASN A 173 -29.36 6.89 21.30
N ALA A 174 -29.99 6.74 22.46
CA ALA A 174 -29.32 6.88 23.76
C ALA A 174 -28.24 5.80 23.98
N MET A 175 -28.44 4.57 23.48
CA MET A 175 -27.46 3.49 23.59
C MET A 175 -26.17 3.80 22.81
N ALA A 176 -26.27 4.50 21.68
CA ALA A 176 -25.11 4.94 20.89
C ALA A 176 -24.24 5.98 21.62
N ARG A 177 -24.79 6.60 22.68
CA ARG A 177 -24.10 7.55 23.57
C ARG A 177 -23.75 6.94 24.92
N SER A 178 -23.87 5.61 25.07
CA SER A 178 -23.46 4.92 26.29
C SER A 178 -21.96 5.13 26.54
N ARG A 179 -21.56 5.26 27.81
CA ARG A 179 -20.17 5.56 28.15
C ARG A 179 -19.25 4.40 27.74
N LEU A 180 -18.13 4.75 27.13
CA LEU A 180 -17.06 3.84 26.75
C LEU A 180 -15.79 4.17 27.54
N PRO A 181 -15.38 3.32 28.50
CA PRO A 181 -16.04 2.11 28.95
C PRO A 181 -17.19 2.38 29.94
N SER A 182 -17.93 1.32 30.30
CA SER A 182 -18.90 1.41 31.41
C SER A 182 -18.23 1.86 32.71
N PRO A 183 -18.92 2.61 33.60
CA PRO A 183 -18.32 3.21 34.80
C PRO A 183 -17.50 2.25 35.68
N GLN A 184 -17.91 0.98 35.76
CA GLN A 184 -17.20 -0.06 36.53
C GLN A 184 -15.79 -0.41 36.01
N TYR A 185 -15.47 -0.05 34.76
CA TYR A 185 -14.18 -0.37 34.12
C TYR A 185 -13.30 0.86 33.93
N VAL A 186 -13.70 2.04 34.43
CA VAL A 186 -12.93 3.28 34.25
C VAL A 186 -11.55 3.20 34.92
N SER A 187 -11.43 2.53 36.07
CA SER A 187 -10.14 2.34 36.74
C SER A 187 -9.15 1.51 35.93
N ARG A 188 -9.63 0.67 35.01
CA ARG A 188 -8.79 -0.17 34.14
C ARG A 188 -8.08 0.65 33.05
N LEU A 189 -8.53 1.86 32.77
CA LEU A 189 -7.95 2.71 31.71
C LEU A 189 -6.51 3.16 32.02
N VAL A 190 -6.06 3.04 33.27
CA VAL A 190 -4.72 3.43 33.72
C VAL A 190 -4.04 2.36 34.55
N ASP A 191 -4.58 1.13 34.56
CA ASP A 191 -4.06 0.02 35.36
C ASP A 191 -2.82 -0.58 34.68
N PRO A 192 -1.60 -0.41 35.24
CA PRO A 192 -0.37 -0.84 34.58
C PRO A 192 -0.23 -2.38 34.46
N THR A 193 -1.10 -3.15 35.11
CA THR A 193 -1.12 -4.62 35.01
C THR A 193 -1.86 -5.14 33.78
N LEU A 194 -2.61 -4.27 33.10
CA LEU A 194 -3.37 -4.57 31.89
C LEU A 194 -2.58 -4.18 30.63
N HIS A 195 -2.96 -4.76 29.50
CA HIS A 195 -2.30 -4.52 28.22
C HIS A 195 -3.00 -3.38 27.50
N HIS A 196 -2.37 -2.21 27.52
CA HIS A 196 -2.87 -1.00 26.87
C HIS A 196 -2.52 -1.00 25.39
N ILE A 197 -3.54 -1.07 24.55
CA ILE A 197 -3.42 -1.07 23.08
C ILE A 197 -3.96 0.24 22.54
N VAL A 198 -3.16 0.97 21.78
CA VAL A 198 -3.52 2.27 21.21
C VAL A 198 -3.75 2.13 19.71
N LEU A 199 -4.83 2.75 19.23
CA LEU A 199 -5.12 2.92 17.81
C LEU A 199 -5.35 4.41 17.54
N LEU A 200 -4.64 4.97 16.55
CA LEU A 200 -4.86 6.35 16.08
C LEU A 200 -5.48 6.29 14.68
N THR A 201 -6.79 6.47 14.55
CA THR A 201 -7.48 6.27 13.26
C THR A 201 -8.78 7.05 13.11
N ASP A 202 -9.08 7.45 11.87
CA ASP A 202 -10.34 8.03 11.43
C ASP A 202 -11.20 7.04 10.62
N ASN A 203 -10.84 5.76 10.60
CA ASN A 203 -11.54 4.71 9.90
C ASN A 203 -12.22 3.75 10.88
N VAL A 204 -13.55 3.89 11.01
CA VAL A 204 -14.37 3.11 11.95
C VAL A 204 -14.34 1.61 11.65
N LEU A 205 -14.40 1.22 10.36
CA LEU A 205 -14.36 -0.20 10.00
C LEU A 205 -12.98 -0.79 10.30
N ALA A 206 -11.93 -0.02 10.04
CA ALA A 206 -10.56 -0.43 10.34
C ALA A 206 -10.29 -0.63 11.82
N ALA A 207 -10.67 0.34 12.65
CA ALA A 207 -10.63 0.19 14.10
C ALA A 207 -11.40 -1.06 14.57
N SER A 208 -12.58 -1.32 14.00
CA SER A 208 -13.39 -2.49 14.37
C SER A 208 -12.70 -3.82 14.09
N VAL A 209 -12.00 -3.94 12.96
CA VAL A 209 -11.30 -5.18 12.56
C VAL A 209 -10.06 -5.40 13.42
N VAL A 210 -9.28 -4.35 13.69
CA VAL A 210 -8.12 -4.48 14.58
C VAL A 210 -8.55 -4.93 15.97
N VAL A 211 -9.57 -4.28 16.54
CA VAL A 211 -10.07 -4.65 17.88
C VAL A 211 -10.65 -6.07 17.88
N ALA A 212 -11.50 -6.42 16.91
CA ALA A 212 -12.10 -7.76 16.82
C ALA A 212 -11.04 -8.85 16.65
N SER A 213 -10.12 -8.69 15.69
CA SER A 213 -9.05 -9.65 15.44
C SER A 213 -8.11 -9.81 16.64
N THR A 214 -7.81 -8.73 17.35
CA THR A 214 -6.97 -8.79 18.56
C THR A 214 -7.68 -9.51 19.70
N VAL A 215 -8.98 -9.25 19.92
CA VAL A 215 -9.76 -9.88 20.99
C VAL A 215 -10.01 -11.36 20.70
N GLU A 216 -10.39 -11.71 19.48
CA GLU A 216 -10.72 -13.10 19.09
C GLU A 216 -9.52 -14.04 19.13
N ASN A 217 -8.31 -13.53 18.90
CA ASN A 217 -7.08 -14.32 18.89
C ASN A 217 -6.22 -14.15 20.16
N SER A 218 -6.69 -13.42 21.16
CA SER A 218 -6.01 -13.26 22.45
C SER A 218 -6.24 -14.45 23.36
N ALA A 219 -5.20 -14.87 24.07
CA ALA A 219 -5.30 -15.89 25.10
C ALA A 219 -6.07 -15.41 26.34
N ASN A 220 -5.96 -14.11 26.66
CA ASN A 220 -6.57 -13.47 27.84
C ASN A 220 -7.20 -12.13 27.44
N PRO A 221 -8.32 -12.13 26.70
CA PRO A 221 -8.92 -10.91 26.17
C PRO A 221 -9.31 -9.90 27.28
N GLU A 222 -9.64 -10.37 28.48
CA GLU A 222 -10.04 -9.54 29.63
C GLU A 222 -8.94 -8.65 30.18
N ARG A 223 -7.68 -8.92 29.79
CA ARG A 223 -6.52 -8.09 30.09
C ARG A 223 -6.32 -6.94 29.10
N LEU A 224 -7.05 -6.92 27.98
CA LEU A 224 -6.89 -5.92 26.93
C LEU A 224 -7.68 -4.65 27.21
N VAL A 225 -7.01 -3.51 27.07
CA VAL A 225 -7.60 -2.18 27.16
C VAL A 225 -7.25 -1.40 25.89
N PHE A 226 -8.25 -1.17 25.05
CA PHE A 226 -8.09 -0.42 23.82
C PHE A 226 -8.36 1.06 24.03
N HIS A 227 -7.42 1.91 23.62
CA HIS A 227 -7.58 3.35 23.52
C HIS A 227 -7.63 3.75 22.05
N VAL A 228 -8.86 3.96 21.56
CA VAL A 228 -9.09 4.39 20.17
C VAL A 228 -9.16 5.91 20.14
N VAL A 229 -8.15 6.53 19.55
CA VAL A 229 -8.06 7.98 19.37
C VAL A 229 -8.41 8.35 17.94
N THR A 230 -9.30 9.32 17.79
CA THR A 230 -9.78 9.75 16.48
C THR A 230 -9.96 11.26 16.42
N ASP A 231 -10.14 11.81 15.22
CA ASP A 231 -10.35 13.25 15.05
C ASP A 231 -11.75 13.68 15.54
N LYS A 232 -12.00 15.00 15.59
CA LYS A 232 -13.30 15.53 16.02
C LYS A 232 -14.45 15.14 15.08
N LYS A 233 -14.18 14.93 13.79
CA LYS A 233 -15.21 14.66 12.78
C LYS A 233 -15.69 13.21 12.85
N THR A 234 -14.78 12.29 13.18
CA THR A 234 -15.00 10.85 13.24
C THR A 234 -15.30 10.35 14.65
N TYR A 235 -15.08 11.17 15.70
CA TYR A 235 -15.42 10.81 17.07
C TYR A 235 -16.83 10.23 17.23
N THR A 236 -17.85 10.95 16.76
CA THR A 236 -19.25 10.54 16.88
C THR A 236 -19.51 9.15 16.27
N PRO A 237 -19.20 8.88 14.99
CA PRO A 237 -19.42 7.55 14.42
C PRO A 237 -18.54 6.46 15.06
N MET A 238 -17.28 6.77 15.41
CA MET A 238 -16.39 5.81 16.09
C MET A 238 -16.95 5.40 17.45
N HIS A 239 -17.36 6.38 18.26
CA HIS A 239 -17.96 6.14 19.57
C HIS A 239 -19.25 5.33 19.44
N THR A 240 -20.14 5.70 18.52
CA THR A 240 -21.37 4.94 18.27
C THR A 240 -21.07 3.48 17.98
N TRP A 241 -20.10 3.19 17.11
CA TRP A 241 -19.78 1.82 16.72
C TRP A 241 -19.45 0.95 17.92
N PHE A 242 -18.53 1.39 18.77
CA PHE A 242 -18.13 0.62 19.95
C PHE A 242 -19.18 0.63 21.07
N ALA A 243 -20.05 1.62 21.13
CA ALA A 243 -21.15 1.70 22.08
C ALA A 243 -22.26 0.67 21.79
N ILE A 244 -22.53 0.38 20.52
CA ILE A 244 -23.56 -0.57 20.10
C ILE A 244 -23.02 -1.97 19.80
N ASN A 245 -21.73 -2.09 19.46
CA ASN A 245 -21.03 -3.34 19.22
C ASN A 245 -20.04 -3.61 20.37
N SER A 246 -20.54 -3.59 21.60
CA SER A 246 -19.69 -3.78 22.79
C SER A 246 -19.12 -5.19 22.84
N LEU A 247 -17.81 -5.30 23.06
CA LEU A 247 -17.15 -6.58 23.32
C LEU A 247 -17.11 -6.81 24.83
N ASN A 248 -17.74 -7.90 25.29
CA ASN A 248 -17.80 -8.19 26.74
C ASN A 248 -16.44 -8.62 27.32
N SER A 249 -15.52 -9.03 26.46
CA SER A 249 -14.25 -9.62 26.85
C SER A 249 -13.10 -8.63 26.92
N ALA A 250 -13.26 -7.35 26.55
CA ALA A 250 -12.18 -6.35 26.58
C ALA A 250 -12.71 -4.95 26.90
N VAL A 251 -11.84 -4.05 27.38
CA VAL A 251 -12.20 -2.65 27.64
C VAL A 251 -11.90 -1.81 26.40
N VAL A 252 -12.82 -0.95 25.98
CA VAL A 252 -12.61 0.00 24.88
C VAL A 252 -12.96 1.41 25.34
N GLU A 253 -12.02 2.32 25.19
CA GLU A 253 -12.19 3.76 25.28
C GLU A 253 -12.13 4.37 23.88
N VAL A 254 -13.03 5.31 23.59
CA VAL A 254 -12.96 6.12 22.37
C VAL A 254 -12.81 7.58 22.77
N LYS A 255 -11.71 8.22 22.34
CA LYS A 255 -11.44 9.64 22.58
C LYS A 255 -11.24 10.41 21.28
N GLY A 256 -12.00 11.50 21.13
CA GLY A 256 -11.74 12.47 20.08
C GLY A 256 -10.62 13.42 20.49
N LEU A 257 -9.82 13.93 19.54
CA LEU A 257 -8.76 14.90 19.83
C LEU A 257 -9.26 16.15 20.60
N HIS A 258 -10.51 16.54 20.40
CA HIS A 258 -11.17 17.64 21.11
C HIS A 258 -11.51 17.36 22.58
N HIS A 259 -11.27 16.14 23.08
CA HIS A 259 -11.42 15.77 24.48
C HIS A 259 -10.12 15.86 25.28
N TYR A 260 -8.99 16.07 24.63
CA TYR A 260 -7.72 16.24 25.30
C TYR A 260 -7.53 17.69 25.73
N ASP A 261 -7.05 17.88 26.96
CA ASP A 261 -6.68 19.19 27.50
C ASP A 261 -5.18 19.42 27.28
N TRP A 262 -4.81 19.72 26.03
CA TRP A 262 -3.42 19.95 25.67
C TRP A 262 -2.94 21.30 26.19
N SER A 263 -1.71 21.33 26.70
CA SER A 263 -1.06 22.61 27.01
C SER A 263 -0.92 23.46 25.76
N LYS A 264 -0.71 24.77 25.94
CA LYS A 264 -0.48 25.68 24.82
C LYS A 264 0.72 25.23 23.98
N GLU A 265 1.79 24.80 24.65
CA GLU A 265 3.04 24.36 24.02
C GLU A 265 2.82 23.11 23.15
N VAL A 266 2.01 22.15 23.62
CA VAL A 266 1.67 20.96 22.82
C VAL A 266 0.81 21.33 21.62
N ASN A 267 -0.19 22.19 21.80
CA ASN A 267 -1.02 22.68 20.69
C ASN A 267 -0.17 23.37 19.62
N ASP A 268 0.68 24.32 20.03
CA ASP A 268 1.55 25.07 19.13
C ASP A 268 2.50 24.12 18.38
N GLY A 269 3.08 23.13 19.08
CA GLY A 269 3.92 22.11 18.47
C GLY A 269 3.18 21.21 17.47
N VAL A 270 1.95 20.80 17.76
CA VAL A 270 1.16 19.96 16.84
C VAL A 270 0.78 20.76 15.59
N ILE A 271 0.43 22.04 15.74
CA ILE A 271 0.14 22.93 14.60
C ILE A 271 1.39 23.12 13.74
N GLU A 272 2.54 23.45 14.35
CA GLU A 272 3.81 23.63 13.65
C GLU A 272 4.20 22.36 12.87
N MET A 273 4.06 21.20 13.50
CA MET A 273 4.31 19.90 12.88
C MET A 273 3.43 19.69 11.64
N LEU A 274 2.12 19.95 11.76
CA LEU A 274 1.17 19.76 10.65
C LEU A 274 1.47 20.70 9.48
N GLU A 275 1.65 21.99 9.76
CA GLU A 275 1.93 23.00 8.73
C GLU A 275 3.24 22.67 8.00
N THR A 276 4.28 22.27 8.75
CA THR A 276 5.56 21.89 8.17
C THR A 276 5.45 20.66 7.27
N ASN A 277 4.73 19.62 7.71
CA ASN A 277 4.55 18.41 6.90
C ASN A 277 3.69 18.66 5.65
N ASP A 278 2.68 19.54 5.74
CA ASP A 278 1.90 19.98 4.58
C ASP A 278 2.77 20.75 3.56
N LEU A 279 3.68 21.61 4.04
CA LEU A 279 4.65 22.29 3.17
C LEU A 279 5.62 21.33 2.49
N ILE A 280 6.17 20.35 3.23
CA ILE A 280 7.02 19.28 2.66
C ILE A 280 6.27 18.53 1.56
N TRP A 281 5.02 18.13 1.84
CA TRP A 281 4.21 17.42 0.86
C TRP A 281 3.94 18.27 -0.39
N LYS A 282 3.57 19.55 -0.23
CA LYS A 282 3.33 20.48 -1.35
C LYS A 282 4.59 20.71 -2.18
N HIS A 283 5.74 20.89 -1.53
CA HIS A 283 7.02 21.01 -2.22
C HIS A 283 7.30 19.79 -3.09
N TYR A 284 7.14 18.60 -2.51
CA TYR A 284 7.30 17.34 -3.23
C TYR A 284 6.26 17.19 -4.36
N TYR A 285 4.99 17.52 -4.13
CA TYR A 285 3.97 17.47 -5.18
C TYR A 285 4.27 18.42 -6.36
N ASN A 286 4.75 19.63 -6.09
CA ASN A 286 5.10 20.59 -7.14
C ASN A 286 6.29 20.12 -7.98
N ASN A 287 7.34 19.59 -7.32
CA ASN A 287 8.50 19.02 -8.01
C ASN A 287 8.11 17.84 -8.93
N TYR A 288 7.09 17.05 -8.56
CA TYR A 288 6.56 16.00 -9.42
C TYR A 288 5.94 16.57 -10.69
N LYS A 289 5.11 17.60 -10.51
CA LYS A 289 4.33 18.22 -11.59
C LYS A 289 5.22 18.93 -12.61
N GLU A 290 6.32 19.51 -12.16
CA GLU A 290 7.26 20.27 -13.01
C GLU A 290 8.20 19.39 -13.82
N LYS A 291 8.51 18.18 -13.35
CA LYS A 291 9.35 17.26 -14.10
C LYS A 291 8.49 16.51 -15.14
N GLU A 292 8.65 16.81 -16.43
CA GLU A 292 8.20 15.93 -17.52
C GLU A 292 9.06 14.64 -17.51
N LEU A 293 8.82 13.75 -16.55
CA LEU A 293 9.66 12.57 -16.34
C LEU A 293 9.43 11.50 -17.41
N ASP A 294 10.52 11.12 -18.07
CA ASP A 294 10.64 9.80 -18.68
C ASP A 294 10.57 8.76 -17.56
N HIS A 295 9.38 8.21 -17.31
CA HIS A 295 9.19 7.27 -16.20
C HIS A 295 10.14 6.07 -16.28
N ASN A 296 11.08 6.04 -15.34
CA ASN A 296 11.81 4.87 -14.87
C ASN A 296 11.16 4.34 -13.57
N GLU A 297 11.71 3.28 -12.98
CA GLU A 297 11.23 2.72 -11.70
C GLU A 297 11.15 3.74 -10.54
N ASP A 298 11.90 4.84 -10.61
CA ASP A 298 11.92 5.91 -9.62
C ASP A 298 10.59 6.67 -9.48
N ASP A 299 9.76 6.71 -10.53
CA ASP A 299 8.50 7.46 -10.52
C ASP A 299 7.42 6.77 -9.67
N ASN A 300 7.48 5.44 -9.55
CA ASN A 300 6.57 4.71 -8.67
C ASN A 300 6.87 5.03 -7.21
N ARG A 301 8.15 5.11 -6.83
CA ARG A 301 8.55 5.51 -5.47
C ARG A 301 8.09 6.92 -5.14
N TYR A 302 8.10 7.82 -6.14
CA TYR A 302 7.60 9.18 -5.97
C TYR A 302 6.11 9.20 -5.58
N LEU A 303 5.26 8.53 -6.35
CA LEU A 303 3.82 8.45 -6.08
C LEU A 303 3.52 7.75 -4.74
N GLU A 304 4.29 6.74 -4.36
CA GLU A 304 4.12 6.06 -3.06
C GLU A 304 4.33 6.97 -1.84
N THR A 305 5.17 8.00 -1.97
CA THR A 305 5.43 8.96 -0.88
C THR A 305 4.34 10.02 -0.74
N LEU A 306 3.61 10.31 -1.84
CA LEU A 306 2.50 11.27 -1.88
C LEU A 306 1.15 10.68 -1.43
N ARG A 307 1.15 9.49 -0.82
CA ARG A 307 -0.06 8.81 -0.33
C ARG A 307 -0.83 9.60 0.75
N PRO A 308 -2.13 9.31 0.97
CA PRO A 308 -2.95 10.02 1.96
C PRO A 308 -2.38 9.99 3.38
N SER A 309 -1.77 8.85 3.75
CA SER A 309 -1.22 8.66 5.09
C SER A 309 -0.05 9.60 5.43
N SER A 310 0.58 10.22 4.42
CA SER A 310 1.66 11.20 4.61
C SER A 310 1.16 12.54 5.16
N LEU A 311 -0.13 12.87 4.97
CA LEU A 311 -0.77 14.10 5.46
C LEU A 311 -1.68 13.86 6.68
N SER A 312 -1.87 12.61 7.09
CA SER A 312 -2.77 12.27 8.18
C SER A 312 -2.25 12.82 9.51
N LEU A 313 -3.06 13.69 10.15
CA LEU A 313 -2.80 14.20 11.50
C LEU A 313 -2.61 13.05 12.49
N LEU A 314 -3.46 12.02 12.43
CA LEU A 314 -3.41 10.90 13.36
C LEU A 314 -2.11 10.09 13.23
N ASN A 315 -1.52 10.04 12.03
CA ASN A 315 -0.21 9.41 11.85
C ASN A 315 0.93 10.26 12.42
N HIS A 316 0.86 11.59 12.28
CA HIS A 316 1.89 12.47 12.84
C HIS A 316 1.81 12.57 14.37
N LEU A 317 0.61 12.42 14.96
CA LEU A 317 0.41 12.36 16.41
C LEU A 317 1.06 11.15 17.09
N ARG A 318 1.58 10.19 16.31
CA ARG A 318 2.42 9.11 16.85
C ARG A 318 3.66 9.67 17.57
N LEU A 319 4.13 10.86 17.22
CA LEU A 319 5.25 11.54 17.89
C LEU A 319 4.84 12.25 19.20
N TYR A 320 3.54 12.25 19.52
CA TYR A 320 2.94 12.86 20.71
C TYR A 320 2.25 11.82 21.60
N ILE A 321 2.62 10.54 21.47
CA ILE A 321 2.04 9.47 22.27
C ILE A 321 2.19 9.73 23.79
N PRO A 322 3.35 10.18 24.31
CA PRO A 322 3.47 10.50 25.74
C PRO A 322 2.48 11.58 26.21
N GLU A 323 2.15 12.54 25.36
CA GLU A 323 1.21 13.63 25.61
C GLU A 323 -0.25 13.18 25.47
N LEU A 324 -0.52 12.20 24.61
CA LEU A 324 -1.83 11.55 24.51
C LEU A 324 -2.10 10.65 25.73
N PHE A 325 -1.06 10.02 26.29
CA PHE A 325 -1.20 9.05 27.38
C PHE A 325 -0.26 9.37 28.56
N PRO A 326 -0.47 10.51 29.25
CA PRO A 326 0.40 10.94 30.33
C PRO A 326 0.38 9.98 31.53
N ASP A 327 -0.75 9.31 31.76
CA ASP A 327 -0.97 8.41 32.90
C ASP A 327 -0.55 6.96 32.63
N LEU A 328 -0.09 6.64 31.42
CA LEU A 328 0.37 5.30 31.06
C LEU A 328 1.90 5.21 31.01
N ASN A 329 2.41 4.05 31.37
CA ASN A 329 3.84 3.76 31.37
C ASN A 329 4.30 2.96 30.16
N LYS A 330 3.41 2.15 29.59
CA LYS A 330 3.71 1.26 28.47
C LYS A 330 2.48 1.12 27.60
N ILE A 331 2.65 1.05 26.29
CA ILE A 331 1.56 0.78 25.34
C ILE A 331 2.03 -0.10 24.19
N VAL A 332 1.12 -0.88 23.62
CA VAL A 332 1.25 -1.46 22.27
C VAL A 332 0.52 -0.56 21.30
N LEU A 333 1.19 -0.07 20.27
CA LEU A 333 0.55 0.64 19.17
C LEU A 333 0.25 -0.34 18.03
N LEU A 334 -0.99 -0.32 17.56
CA LEU A 334 -1.44 -1.01 16.35
C LEU A 334 -1.98 0.03 15.35
N ASP A 335 -1.50 -0.03 14.11
CA ASP A 335 -2.08 0.73 13.01
C ASP A 335 -3.46 0.16 12.62
N ASP A 336 -4.26 0.96 11.91
CA ASP A 336 -5.62 0.55 11.53
C ASP A 336 -5.66 -0.44 10.36
N ASP A 337 -4.54 -0.67 9.70
CA ASP A 337 -4.36 -1.59 8.58
C ASP A 337 -3.66 -2.88 9.01
N VAL A 338 -3.92 -3.35 10.23
CA VAL A 338 -3.40 -4.63 10.75
C VAL A 338 -4.51 -5.64 11.02
N VAL A 339 -4.17 -6.92 10.91
CA VAL A 339 -4.98 -8.05 11.37
C VAL A 339 -4.14 -8.89 12.30
N VAL A 340 -4.63 -9.08 13.53
CA VAL A 340 -4.00 -9.98 14.50
C VAL A 340 -4.59 -11.37 14.32
N GLN A 341 -3.74 -12.37 14.10
CA GLN A 341 -4.13 -13.77 13.87
C GLN A 341 -3.74 -14.70 15.02
N LYS A 342 -2.84 -14.27 15.91
CA LYS A 342 -2.40 -15.02 17.10
C LYS A 342 -2.18 -14.07 18.27
N ASP A 343 -2.11 -14.61 19.47
CA ASP A 343 -1.85 -13.83 20.67
C ASP A 343 -0.54 -13.04 20.57
N ILE A 344 -0.61 -11.74 20.89
CA ILE A 344 0.52 -10.80 20.84
C ILE A 344 0.96 -10.33 22.24
N SER A 345 0.54 -11.03 23.31
CA SER A 345 0.89 -10.64 24.68
C SER A 345 2.40 -10.65 24.95
N PHE A 346 3.16 -11.44 24.20
CA PHE A 346 4.62 -11.46 24.26
C PHE A 346 5.26 -10.08 24.03
N LEU A 347 4.61 -9.18 23.27
CA LEU A 347 5.10 -7.81 23.07
C LEU A 347 5.09 -7.02 24.37
N TRP A 348 4.10 -7.25 25.24
CA TRP A 348 3.98 -6.59 26.53
C TRP A 348 5.07 -7.02 27.52
N GLU A 349 5.40 -8.30 27.48
CA GLU A 349 6.39 -8.96 28.34
C GLU A 349 7.85 -8.69 27.91
N LEU A 350 8.05 -8.10 26.73
CA LEU A 350 9.37 -7.80 26.21
C LEU A 350 10.13 -6.80 27.11
N ASP A 351 11.36 -7.16 27.46
CA ASP A 351 12.31 -6.25 28.08
C ASP A 351 12.98 -5.38 27.00
N LEU A 352 12.75 -4.07 27.07
CA LEU A 352 13.30 -3.12 26.12
C LEU A 352 14.75 -2.73 26.43
N ASN A 353 15.37 -3.26 27.48
CA ASN A 353 16.75 -2.94 27.87
C ASN A 353 17.00 -1.43 28.00
N GLY A 354 16.00 -0.71 28.54
CA GLY A 354 16.02 0.74 28.69
C GLY A 354 15.76 1.55 27.41
N LYS A 355 15.50 0.90 26.27
CA LYS A 355 15.09 1.56 25.01
C LYS A 355 13.62 2.00 25.07
N VAL A 356 13.28 3.00 24.28
CA VAL A 356 11.93 3.58 24.24
C VAL A 356 10.94 2.70 23.49
N SER A 357 11.38 2.03 22.42
CA SER A 357 10.49 1.21 21.59
C SER A 357 11.07 -0.16 21.30
N GLY A 358 10.21 -1.16 21.18
CA GLY A 358 10.50 -2.41 20.51
C GLY A 358 9.77 -2.45 19.18
N SER A 359 10.50 -2.75 18.10
CA SER A 359 9.95 -2.76 16.75
C SER A 359 10.63 -3.81 15.86
N VAL A 360 9.88 -4.28 14.87
CA VAL A 360 10.42 -5.13 13.81
C VAL A 360 11.25 -4.29 12.84
N PHE A 361 12.48 -4.74 12.62
CA PHE A 361 13.29 -4.40 11.47
C PHE A 361 13.14 -5.58 10.51
N LYS A 362 12.95 -5.35 9.21
CA LYS A 362 12.78 -6.45 8.25
C LYS A 362 14.07 -7.28 8.19
N TRP A 363 14.08 -8.40 8.92
CA TRP A 363 15.24 -9.25 9.19
C TRP A 363 15.29 -10.44 8.23
N CYS A 364 16.48 -11.00 8.04
CA CYS A 364 16.72 -12.24 7.30
C CYS A 364 17.59 -13.16 8.16
N GLU A 365 17.46 -14.48 7.99
CA GLU A 365 18.12 -15.51 8.83
C GLU A 365 19.65 -15.34 9.00
N ASN A 366 20.35 -14.63 8.09
CA ASN A 366 21.80 -14.48 8.10
C ASN A 366 22.31 -13.05 8.40
N SER A 367 21.76 -12.36 9.41
CA SER A 367 22.24 -11.03 9.86
C SER A 367 22.22 -9.93 8.78
N CYS A 368 21.45 -10.13 7.71
CA CYS A 368 21.30 -9.16 6.65
C CYS A 368 20.09 -8.26 6.91
N CYS A 369 20.20 -7.01 6.45
CA CYS A 369 19.12 -6.04 6.40
C CYS A 369 18.58 -5.95 4.96
N PRO A 370 17.80 -6.94 4.47
CA PRO A 370 17.28 -6.90 3.10
C PRO A 370 16.07 -5.96 2.97
N GLY A 371 15.62 -5.39 4.09
CA GLY A 371 14.53 -4.43 4.13
C GLY A 371 14.91 -3.03 3.70
N ASN A 372 14.00 -2.09 4.00
CA ASN A 372 14.31 -0.69 3.77
C ASN A 372 15.39 -0.23 4.76
N LYS A 373 16.37 0.48 4.22
CA LYS A 373 17.43 1.17 4.94
C LYS A 373 17.14 2.65 5.03
N TYR A 374 17.94 3.37 5.81
CA TYR A 374 17.81 4.82 5.95
C TYR A 374 17.93 5.53 4.59
N VAL A 375 18.79 5.03 3.68
CA VAL A 375 18.95 5.56 2.33
C VAL A 375 17.67 5.52 1.48
N ASN A 376 16.68 4.69 1.83
CA ASN A 376 15.40 4.66 1.13
C ASN A 376 14.45 5.80 1.56
N PHE A 377 14.74 6.48 2.67
CA PHE A 377 13.85 7.49 3.27
C PHE A 377 14.49 8.87 3.39
N LEU A 378 15.81 8.92 3.59
CA LEU A 378 16.58 10.15 3.76
C LEU A 378 17.43 10.43 2.52
N ASN A 379 17.63 11.72 2.23
CA ASN A 379 18.45 12.19 1.12
C ASN A 379 19.93 12.24 1.51
N PHE A 380 20.65 11.14 1.33
CA PHE A 380 22.09 11.05 1.63
C PHE A 380 23.00 11.86 0.70
N SER A 381 22.47 12.37 -0.42
CA SER A 381 23.19 13.36 -1.23
C SER A 381 23.32 14.72 -0.51
N HIS A 382 22.48 14.97 0.51
CA HIS A 382 22.55 16.18 1.31
C HIS A 382 23.63 16.05 2.42
N PRO A 383 24.62 16.98 2.51
CA PRO A 383 25.74 16.86 3.45
C PRO A 383 25.34 16.71 4.92
N ILE A 384 24.32 17.45 5.37
CA ILE A 384 23.82 17.37 6.76
C ILE A 384 23.29 15.97 7.09
N ILE A 385 22.68 15.26 6.13
CA ILE A 385 22.15 13.92 6.37
C ILE A 385 23.29 12.91 6.40
N SER A 386 24.17 12.93 5.39
CA SER A 386 25.30 11.98 5.31
C SER A 386 26.36 12.18 6.39
N SER A 387 26.47 13.37 6.99
CA SER A 387 27.39 13.61 8.11
C SER A 387 26.84 13.16 9.47
N ASN A 388 25.52 13.00 9.61
CA ASN A 388 24.87 12.69 10.90
C ASN A 388 24.33 11.26 10.97
N PHE A 389 24.01 10.64 9.83
CA PHE A 389 23.41 9.31 9.77
C PHE A 389 24.19 8.37 8.87
N ASP A 390 23.96 7.08 9.09
CA ASP A 390 24.49 6.02 8.24
C ASP A 390 23.36 5.45 7.37
N GLY A 391 23.55 5.53 6.05
CA GLY A 391 22.57 5.09 5.06
C GLY A 391 22.33 3.59 5.05
N ASP A 392 23.27 2.79 5.59
CA ASP A 392 23.16 1.34 5.67
C ASP A 392 22.37 0.84 6.89
N ARG A 393 21.98 1.74 7.80
CA ARG A 393 21.13 1.39 8.95
C ARG A 393 19.78 0.88 8.50
N CYS A 394 19.30 -0.15 9.18
CA CYS A 394 17.97 -0.70 8.98
C CYS A 394 16.89 0.26 9.46
N ALA A 395 15.85 0.44 8.65
CA ALA A 395 14.66 1.13 9.09
C ALA A 395 13.73 0.17 9.83
N TRP A 396 13.24 0.61 10.99
CA TRP A 396 12.21 -0.08 11.74
C TRP A 396 10.81 0.28 11.22
N LEU A 397 9.83 -0.56 11.56
CA LEU A 397 8.45 -0.40 11.14
C LEU A 397 7.60 0.26 12.22
N PHE A 398 6.90 1.33 11.84
CA PHE A 398 5.80 1.86 12.65
C PHE A 398 4.53 1.05 12.38
N GLY A 399 3.67 0.91 13.38
CA GLY A 399 2.31 0.35 13.26
C GLY A 399 2.10 -1.00 13.91
N VAL A 400 3.15 -1.63 14.41
CA VAL A 400 3.08 -2.73 15.37
C VAL A 400 4.29 -2.59 16.30
N ASN A 401 4.12 -1.80 17.35
CA ASN A 401 5.22 -1.38 18.22
C ASN A 401 4.83 -1.53 19.68
N ILE A 402 5.80 -1.86 20.53
CA ILE A 402 5.70 -1.64 21.96
C ILE A 402 6.47 -0.35 22.30
N PHE A 403 5.91 0.50 23.16
CA PHE A 403 6.55 1.73 23.64
C PHE A 403 6.57 1.75 25.17
N ASP A 404 7.74 2.03 25.73
CA ASP A 404 7.90 2.45 27.12
C ASP A 404 7.80 3.98 27.18
N LEU A 405 6.67 4.47 27.68
CA LEU A 405 6.36 5.89 27.76
C LEU A 405 7.13 6.57 28.89
N GLU A 406 7.55 5.85 29.93
CA GLU A 406 8.42 6.43 30.95
C GLU A 406 9.83 6.70 30.40
N ALA A 407 10.37 5.75 29.64
CA ALA A 407 11.64 5.93 28.93
C ALA A 407 11.51 7.07 27.90
N TRP A 408 10.40 7.12 27.15
CA TRP A 408 10.15 8.19 26.19
C TRP A 408 10.11 9.57 26.87
N ARG A 409 9.40 9.71 28.00
CA ARG A 409 9.33 10.99 28.73
C ARG A 409 10.69 11.48 29.25
N ARG A 410 11.66 10.57 29.44
CA ARG A 410 13.04 10.90 29.85
C ARG A 410 13.97 11.16 28.67
N SER A 411 13.56 10.87 27.44
CA SER A 411 14.36 11.08 26.24
C SER A 411 14.02 12.42 25.57
N ASP A 412 14.83 12.80 24.58
CA ASP A 412 14.60 14.01 23.79
C ASP A 412 13.93 13.72 22.43
N ILE A 413 13.31 12.55 22.24
CA ILE A 413 12.75 12.12 20.93
C ILE A 413 11.86 13.19 20.29
N THR A 414 10.85 13.68 21.00
CA THR A 414 9.90 14.67 20.48
C THR A 414 10.59 16.00 20.18
N LYS A 415 11.59 16.40 20.98
CA LYS A 415 12.38 17.61 20.74
C LYS A 415 13.29 17.46 19.53
N THR A 416 13.95 16.31 19.38
CA THR A 416 14.79 15.95 18.24
C THR A 416 13.96 15.97 16.96
N TYR A 417 12.76 15.39 16.98
CA TYR A 417 11.82 15.45 15.86
C TYR A 417 11.57 16.89 15.38
N HIS A 418 11.21 17.80 16.31
CA HIS A 418 10.96 19.21 15.98
C HIS A 418 12.20 19.96 15.51
N HIS A 419 13.36 19.67 16.11
CA HIS A 419 14.63 20.23 15.68
C HIS A 419 14.92 19.88 14.22
N TRP A 420 14.75 18.62 13.84
CA TRP A 420 14.97 18.17 12.47
C TRP A 420 13.93 18.68 11.49
N LEU A 421 12.65 18.81 11.89
CA LEU A 421 11.64 19.49 11.06
C LEU A 421 12.06 20.91 10.70
N LYS A 422 12.54 21.69 11.67
CA LYS A 422 13.04 23.06 11.46
C LYS A 422 14.23 23.09 10.52
N LEU A 423 15.19 22.18 10.70
CA LEU A 423 16.35 22.09 9.79
C LEU A 423 15.93 21.72 8.36
N ASN A 424 14.94 20.83 8.20
CA ASN A 424 14.43 20.48 6.88
C ASN A 424 13.74 21.67 6.20
N VAL A 425 13.00 22.50 6.95
CA VAL A 425 12.46 23.76 6.42
C VAL A 425 13.59 24.68 5.94
N MET A 426 14.62 24.86 6.77
CA MET A 426 15.76 25.73 6.48
C MET A 426 16.59 25.25 5.27
N SER A 427 16.59 23.95 4.99
CA SER A 427 17.29 23.34 3.85
C SER A 427 16.45 23.27 2.56
N GLY A 428 15.26 23.88 2.57
CA GLY A 428 14.35 23.87 1.42
C GLY A 428 13.62 22.55 1.21
N PHE A 429 13.30 21.83 2.29
CA PHE A 429 12.55 20.56 2.30
C PHE A 429 13.26 19.40 1.61
N THR A 430 14.60 19.39 1.63
CA THR A 430 15.42 18.47 0.84
C THR A 430 15.88 17.23 1.60
N PHE A 431 15.61 17.12 2.90
CA PHE A 431 16.19 16.05 3.72
C PHE A 431 15.52 14.69 3.55
N TRP A 432 14.22 14.63 3.29
CA TRP A 432 13.48 13.37 3.20
C TRP A 432 12.15 13.51 2.44
N ASN A 433 11.60 12.35 2.08
CA ASN A 433 10.31 12.25 1.41
C ASN A 433 9.13 12.46 2.40
N PRO A 434 7.96 12.95 1.93
CA PRO A 434 6.81 13.19 2.81
C PRO A 434 6.37 11.99 3.65
N GLY A 435 5.83 12.29 4.84
CA GLY A 435 5.26 11.33 5.79
C GLY A 435 6.06 11.16 7.08
N VAL A 436 5.48 10.43 8.05
CA VAL A 436 6.02 10.35 9.42
C VAL A 436 7.27 9.47 9.55
N ARG A 437 7.46 8.50 8.64
CA ARG A 437 8.49 7.46 8.80
C ARG A 437 9.91 8.03 8.84
N ALA A 438 10.28 8.84 7.85
CA ALA A 438 11.63 9.40 7.76
C ALA A 438 12.04 10.24 9.00
N PRO A 439 11.25 11.23 9.44
CA PRO A 439 11.60 12.00 10.63
C PRO A 439 11.48 11.18 11.92
N ALA A 440 10.64 10.13 11.96
CA ALA A 440 10.62 9.20 13.10
C ALA A 440 11.91 8.37 13.20
N LEU A 441 12.46 7.88 12.08
CA LEU A 441 13.75 7.16 12.08
C LEU A 441 14.85 8.03 12.71
N ILE A 442 14.91 9.31 12.35
CA ILE A 442 15.85 10.27 12.93
C ILE A 442 15.58 10.50 14.42
N ALA A 443 14.33 10.74 14.80
CA ALA A 443 13.97 11.09 16.18
C ALA A 443 14.23 9.95 17.16
N PHE A 444 14.10 8.69 16.71
CA PHE A 444 14.29 7.47 17.49
C PHE A 444 15.67 6.82 17.28
N GLU A 445 16.62 7.53 16.68
CA GLU A 445 17.95 6.98 16.43
C GLU A 445 18.58 6.48 17.74
N GLY A 446 18.94 5.19 17.78
CA GLY A 446 19.47 4.54 18.98
C GLY A 446 18.44 4.21 20.08
N GLU A 447 17.15 4.50 19.91
CA GLU A 447 16.09 4.33 20.93
C GLU A 447 15.15 3.15 20.68
N VAL A 448 15.43 2.34 19.64
CA VAL A 448 14.59 1.20 19.24
C VAL A 448 15.34 -0.11 19.40
N LEU A 449 14.75 -1.04 20.15
CA LEU A 449 15.17 -2.42 20.26
C LEU A 449 14.64 -3.23 19.05
N PRO A 450 15.51 -3.90 18.28
CA PRO A 450 15.07 -4.83 17.24
C PRO A 450 14.37 -6.06 17.83
N ILE A 451 13.17 -6.34 17.32
CA ILE A 451 12.41 -7.57 17.59
C ILE A 451 12.51 -8.47 16.37
N ASP A 452 12.55 -9.79 16.60
CA ASP A 452 12.45 -10.80 15.55
C ASP A 452 11.24 -10.53 14.64
N SER A 453 11.40 -10.73 13.33
CA SER A 453 10.36 -10.42 12.35
C SER A 453 9.49 -11.60 11.96
N SER A 454 9.75 -12.82 12.45
CA SER A 454 9.09 -14.05 11.97
C SER A 454 7.58 -14.08 12.25
N TRP A 455 7.12 -13.33 13.27
CA TRP A 455 5.72 -13.25 13.66
C TRP A 455 4.94 -12.17 12.89
N LEU A 456 5.61 -11.28 12.15
CA LEU A 456 4.99 -10.16 11.43
C LEU A 456 5.17 -10.31 9.92
N VAL A 457 4.05 -10.38 9.19
CA VAL A 457 4.06 -10.21 7.74
C VAL A 457 3.67 -8.80 7.38
N THR A 458 4.42 -8.21 6.46
CA THR A 458 4.30 -6.84 5.98
C THR A 458 4.36 -6.84 4.45
N ASP A 459 4.18 -5.67 3.88
CA ASP A 459 4.24 -5.26 2.48
C ASP A 459 3.05 -5.70 1.61
N LEU A 460 1.94 -6.13 2.22
CA LEU A 460 0.73 -6.58 1.51
C LEU A 460 -0.08 -5.44 0.87
N GLY A 461 0.17 -4.19 1.25
CA GLY A 461 -0.46 -3.02 0.63
C GLY A 461 0.29 -2.49 -0.61
N TYR A 462 1.36 -3.16 -1.03
CA TYR A 462 2.16 -2.80 -2.20
C TYR A 462 1.88 -3.74 -3.39
N ARG A 463 2.28 -3.31 -4.59
CA ARG A 463 2.13 -4.10 -5.81
C ARG A 463 3.14 -5.25 -5.80
N HIS A 464 2.66 -6.49 -5.77
CA HIS A 464 3.50 -7.67 -5.99
C HIS A 464 3.94 -7.74 -7.45
N ARG A 465 5.21 -8.08 -7.67
CA ARG A 465 5.85 -8.07 -9.00
C ARG A 465 5.76 -9.41 -9.72
N SER A 466 5.47 -10.50 -9.01
CA SER A 466 5.33 -11.84 -9.58
C SER A 466 4.33 -12.71 -8.82
N GLU A 467 3.82 -13.76 -9.48
CA GLU A 467 2.99 -14.79 -8.86
C GLU A 467 3.73 -15.52 -7.72
N GLU A 468 5.05 -15.70 -7.85
CA GLU A 468 5.91 -16.32 -6.83
C GLU A 468 5.99 -15.46 -5.55
N GLU A 469 6.06 -14.13 -5.68
CA GLU A 469 5.99 -13.21 -4.54
C GLU A 469 4.63 -13.27 -3.83
N ILE A 470 3.55 -13.47 -4.58
CA ILE A 470 2.21 -13.63 -4.02
C ILE A 470 2.14 -14.96 -3.26
N SER A 471 2.49 -16.10 -3.90
CA SER A 471 2.40 -17.43 -3.26
C SER A 471 3.28 -17.54 -2.00
N SER A 472 4.51 -17.04 -2.04
CA SER A 472 5.40 -17.02 -0.87
C SER A 472 4.93 -16.07 0.23
N SER A 473 4.18 -15.01 -0.12
CA SER A 473 3.55 -14.15 0.87
C SER A 473 2.38 -14.87 1.53
N LEU A 474 1.56 -15.61 0.78
CA LEU A 474 0.41 -16.35 1.32
C LEU A 474 0.82 -17.40 2.36
N GLU A 475 1.85 -18.20 2.08
CA GLU A 475 2.38 -19.20 3.03
C GLU A 475 2.84 -18.54 4.34
N ARG A 476 3.53 -17.40 4.24
CA ARG A 476 3.97 -16.65 5.43
C ARG A 476 2.79 -16.03 6.17
N VAL A 477 1.78 -15.55 5.45
CA VAL A 477 0.58 -14.95 6.03
C VAL A 477 -0.18 -15.96 6.89
N GLU A 478 -0.33 -17.22 6.47
CA GLU A 478 -0.99 -18.26 7.29
C GLU A 478 -0.26 -18.50 8.63
N GLY A 479 1.07 -18.40 8.64
CA GLY A 479 1.91 -18.61 9.82
C GLY A 479 2.04 -17.41 10.75
N ALA A 480 1.78 -16.19 10.27
CA ALA A 480 2.07 -14.95 10.98
C ALA A 480 1.13 -14.70 12.17
N ALA A 481 1.66 -14.11 13.25
CA ALA A 481 0.85 -13.63 14.37
C ALA A 481 0.14 -12.32 14.01
N VAL A 482 0.80 -11.45 13.24
CA VAL A 482 0.22 -10.19 12.77
C VAL A 482 0.48 -10.02 11.28
N VAL A 483 -0.53 -9.53 10.58
CA VAL A 483 -0.49 -9.17 9.17
C VAL A 483 -0.70 -7.68 9.06
N HIS A 484 0.24 -6.97 8.44
CA HIS A 484 0.21 -5.52 8.29
C HIS A 484 0.09 -5.17 6.80
N PHE A 485 -1.04 -4.55 6.42
CA PHE A 485 -1.32 -4.04 5.08
C PHE A 485 -0.70 -2.67 4.84
N ASN A 486 0.56 -2.51 5.26
CA ASN A 486 1.33 -1.30 5.02
C ASN A 486 1.45 -1.07 3.50
N GLY A 487 1.14 0.15 3.07
CA GLY A 487 1.11 0.53 1.67
C GLY A 487 -0.24 1.09 1.21
N PRO A 488 -0.34 1.57 -0.03
CA PRO A 488 -1.53 2.28 -0.50
C PRO A 488 -2.76 1.39 -0.78
N ALA A 489 -2.58 0.11 -1.16
CA ALA A 489 -3.69 -0.79 -1.44
C ALA A 489 -4.23 -1.43 -0.15
N LYS A 490 -5.07 -0.68 0.56
CA LYS A 490 -5.71 -1.12 1.80
C LYS A 490 -6.75 -2.22 1.56
N PRO A 491 -6.99 -3.13 2.52
CA PRO A 491 -7.90 -4.26 2.33
C PRO A 491 -9.38 -3.84 2.21
N TRP A 492 -9.73 -2.63 2.65
CA TRP A 492 -11.07 -2.06 2.41
C TRP A 492 -11.22 -1.36 1.05
N LEU A 493 -10.19 -1.36 0.20
CA LEU A 493 -10.23 -0.80 -1.15
C LEU A 493 -10.33 -1.91 -2.19
N GLU A 494 -10.97 -1.60 -3.32
CA GLU A 494 -11.09 -2.54 -4.45
C GLU A 494 -9.73 -2.92 -5.06
N ILE A 495 -8.74 -2.04 -4.94
CA ILE A 495 -7.36 -2.26 -5.39
C ILE A 495 -6.52 -3.12 -4.43
N GLY A 496 -7.08 -3.49 -3.26
CA GLY A 496 -6.45 -4.36 -2.28
C GLY A 496 -6.24 -5.78 -2.81
N LEU A 497 -5.16 -6.43 -2.38
CA LEU A 497 -4.85 -7.82 -2.73
C LEU A 497 -6.02 -8.73 -2.32
N PRO A 498 -6.63 -9.53 -3.23
CA PRO A 498 -7.83 -10.32 -2.93
C PRO A 498 -7.72 -11.20 -1.68
N GLU A 499 -6.60 -11.91 -1.51
CA GLU A 499 -6.38 -12.78 -0.37
C GLU A 499 -6.23 -11.98 0.94
N GLY A 500 -5.59 -10.82 0.86
CA GLY A 500 -5.51 -9.87 1.97
C GLY A 500 -6.89 -9.34 2.38
N ARG A 501 -7.76 -9.08 1.40
CA ARG A 501 -9.16 -8.68 1.63
C ARG A 501 -9.94 -9.81 2.29
N THR A 502 -9.76 -11.06 1.88
CA THR A 502 -10.41 -12.22 2.52
C THR A 502 -10.03 -12.33 4.00
N LEU A 503 -8.75 -12.15 4.35
CA LEU A 503 -8.30 -12.18 5.75
C LEU A 503 -8.91 -11.06 6.58
N TRP A 504 -8.92 -9.85 6.03
CA TRP A 504 -9.54 -8.69 6.65
C TRP A 504 -11.06 -8.89 6.87
N ASN A 505 -11.75 -9.39 5.86
CA ASN A 505 -13.19 -9.58 5.87
C ASN A 505 -13.67 -10.66 6.87
N ARG A 506 -12.78 -11.57 7.30
CA ARG A 506 -13.08 -12.54 8.38
C ARG A 506 -13.55 -11.86 9.68
N TYR A 507 -13.01 -10.68 9.96
CA TYR A 507 -13.30 -9.92 11.20
C TYR A 507 -14.33 -8.80 10.98
N VAL A 508 -14.93 -8.73 9.79
CA VAL A 508 -16.04 -7.81 9.50
C VAL A 508 -17.36 -8.51 9.81
N ASN A 509 -18.15 -7.96 10.73
CA ASN A 509 -19.48 -8.48 11.01
C ASN A 509 -20.49 -8.09 9.91
N PHE A 510 -20.56 -8.88 8.83
CA PHE A 510 -21.50 -8.67 7.72
C PHE A 510 -22.98 -8.85 8.10
N SER A 511 -23.28 -9.35 9.30
CA SER A 511 -24.65 -9.41 9.82
C SER A 511 -25.11 -8.09 10.46
N ASP A 512 -24.17 -7.18 10.77
CA ASP A 512 -24.50 -5.89 11.38
C ASP A 512 -25.42 -5.03 10.49
N LYS A 513 -26.37 -4.33 11.12
CA LYS A 513 -27.41 -3.57 10.42
C LYS A 513 -26.84 -2.42 9.59
N PHE A 514 -25.75 -1.79 10.03
CA PHE A 514 -25.12 -0.68 9.33
C PHE A 514 -24.22 -1.17 8.20
N ILE A 515 -23.43 -2.22 8.45
CA ILE A 515 -22.60 -2.87 7.42
C ILE A 515 -23.47 -3.30 6.23
N ARG A 516 -24.59 -4.00 6.49
CA ARG A 516 -25.54 -4.42 5.44
C ARG A 516 -26.20 -3.24 4.71
N LYS A 517 -26.69 -2.25 5.45
CA LYS A 517 -27.37 -1.08 4.85
C LYS A 517 -26.44 -0.26 3.95
N CYS A 518 -25.16 -0.16 4.34
CA CYS A 518 -24.16 0.58 3.61
C CYS A 518 -23.46 -0.24 2.51
N ARG A 519 -23.86 -1.50 2.31
CA ARG A 519 -23.34 -2.38 1.25
C ARG A 519 -21.82 -2.44 1.28
N ILE A 520 -21.24 -2.63 2.47
CA ILE A 520 -19.84 -3.02 2.60
C ILE A 520 -19.80 -4.49 2.17
N ILE A 521 -19.18 -4.76 1.02
CA ILE A 521 -19.24 -6.07 0.34
C ILE A 521 -18.07 -6.94 0.80
N GLU A 522 -18.35 -8.25 0.88
CA GLU A 522 -17.43 -9.36 1.10
C GLU A 522 -16.34 -9.50 0.02
#